data_AF-A0AAI9X6J9-F1
#
_entry.id   AF-A0AAI9X6J9-F1
#
_cell.length_a   1.000
_cell.length_b   1.000
_cell.length_c   1.000
_cell.angle_alpha   90.00
_cell.angle_beta   90.00
_cell.angle_gamma   90.00
#
_symmetry.space_group_name_H-M   'P 1'
#
loop_
_entity.id
_entity.type
_entity.pdbx_description
1 polymer ?
#
loop_
_entity_poly.entity_id
_entity_poly.type
_entity_poly.pdbx_seq_one_letter_code
_entity_poly.pdbx_strand_id
1 'polypeptide(L)'
;MFEYGEAHFLSLLVDLKDTWAELPGVTSDTPFQFGFSETDFERIKLDSDDEIAGTELVSEIKEKMGDLWPDKGYIEHERYDDCKAALDEVKDQILEQLAETDQEKAEYQRYWPFE
;
A
#
# COMPACT_ATOMS: atom_id res chain seq x y z
N MET A 1 -11.31 7.39 -3.85
CA MET A 1 -10.21 6.54 -3.35
C MET A 1 -10.70 6.03 -2.01
N PHE A 2 -10.81 4.72 -1.84
CA PHE A 2 -11.13 4.18 -0.51
C PHE A 2 -9.87 4.38 0.34
N GLU A 3 -10.02 4.99 1.52
CA GLU A 3 -8.91 5.24 2.45
C GLU A 3 -8.38 3.94 3.08
N TYR A 4 -9.10 2.82 2.90
CA TYR A 4 -8.79 1.51 3.45
C TYR A 4 -8.98 0.44 2.38
N GLY A 5 -7.94 -0.36 2.13
CA GLY A 5 -7.99 -1.56 1.32
C GLY A 5 -8.41 -2.81 2.08
N GLU A 6 -8.39 -3.94 1.39
CA GLU A 6 -8.76 -5.25 1.96
C GLU A 6 -7.86 -5.63 3.15
N ALA A 7 -6.55 -5.38 3.06
CA ALA A 7 -5.59 -5.74 4.10
C ALA A 7 -5.88 -5.00 5.41
N HIS A 8 -6.24 -3.71 5.34
CA HIS A 8 -6.68 -2.94 6.49
C HIS A 8 -7.92 -3.53 7.18
N PHE A 9 -8.95 -3.92 6.40
CA PHE A 9 -10.15 -4.53 6.97
C PHE A 9 -9.87 -5.92 7.57
N LEU A 10 -9.00 -6.70 6.95
CA LEU A 10 -8.58 -8.00 7.49
C LEU A 10 -7.77 -7.84 8.78
N SER A 11 -6.88 -6.84 8.85
CA SER A 11 -6.13 -6.51 10.06
C SER A 11 -7.05 -6.09 11.21
N LEU A 12 -8.06 -5.23 10.93
CA LEU A 12 -9.10 -4.89 11.91
C LEU A 12 -9.89 -6.12 12.38
N LEU A 13 -10.24 -7.01 11.46
CA LEU A 13 -11.01 -8.22 11.78
C LEU A 13 -10.20 -9.21 12.65
N VAL A 14 -8.90 -9.27 12.41
CA VAL A 14 -7.94 -10.01 13.25
C VAL A 14 -7.90 -9.42 14.65
N ASP A 15 -7.71 -8.10 14.79
CA ASP A 15 -7.62 -7.42 16.08
C ASP A 15 -8.94 -7.48 16.86
N LEU A 16 -10.07 -7.53 16.15
CA LEU A 16 -11.39 -7.71 16.72
C LEU A 16 -11.54 -9.04 17.47
N LYS A 17 -10.81 -10.09 17.06
CA LYS A 17 -10.87 -11.40 17.74
C LYS A 17 -10.46 -11.28 19.21
N ASP A 18 -9.44 -10.48 19.50
CA ASP A 18 -8.89 -10.33 20.85
C ASP A 18 -9.79 -9.48 21.75
N THR A 19 -10.58 -8.58 21.17
CA THR A 19 -11.50 -7.69 21.89
C THR A 19 -12.96 -8.15 21.82
N TRP A 20 -13.25 -9.25 21.12
CA TRP A 20 -14.62 -9.70 20.84
C TRP A 20 -15.46 -9.89 22.11
N ALA A 21 -14.89 -10.49 23.15
CA ALA A 21 -15.57 -10.75 24.42
C ALA A 21 -15.92 -9.47 25.21
N GLU A 22 -15.31 -8.34 24.87
CA GLU A 22 -15.49 -7.05 25.55
C GLU A 22 -16.60 -6.21 24.89
N LEU A 23 -17.10 -6.62 23.72
CA LEU A 23 -18.08 -5.85 22.98
C LEU A 23 -19.48 -5.90 23.62
N PRO A 24 -20.20 -4.77 23.63
CA PRO A 24 -21.58 -4.73 24.09
C PRO A 24 -22.47 -5.68 23.29
N GLY A 25 -23.16 -6.59 23.97
CA GLY A 25 -24.08 -7.55 23.35
C GLY A 25 -23.44 -8.88 22.94
N VAL A 26 -22.13 -9.04 23.07
CA VAL A 26 -21.49 -10.35 23.00
C VAL A 26 -21.72 -11.08 24.33
N THR A 27 -22.30 -12.27 24.24
CA THR A 27 -22.47 -13.20 25.36
C THR A 27 -21.62 -14.44 25.12
N SER A 28 -21.52 -15.33 26.10
CA SER A 28 -20.84 -16.63 25.94
C SER A 28 -21.40 -17.48 24.80
N ASP A 29 -22.63 -17.20 24.37
CA ASP A 29 -23.33 -17.93 23.29
C ASP A 29 -23.04 -17.35 21.89
N THR A 30 -22.30 -16.23 21.82
CA THR A 30 -21.93 -15.56 20.58
C THR A 30 -20.41 -15.63 20.38
N PRO A 31 -19.85 -16.81 20.06
CA PRO A 31 -18.42 -16.92 19.80
C PRO A 31 -18.03 -16.14 18.55
N PHE A 32 -16.77 -15.73 18.49
CA PHE A 32 -16.19 -15.13 17.30
C PHE A 32 -16.28 -16.12 16.13
N GLN A 33 -16.81 -15.68 15.00
CA GLN A 33 -17.24 -16.56 13.91
C GLN A 33 -16.13 -16.88 12.90
N PHE A 34 -15.02 -16.14 12.93
CA PHE A 34 -13.92 -16.32 11.98
C PHE A 34 -12.79 -17.15 12.60
N GLY A 35 -12.33 -18.15 11.85
CA GLY A 35 -11.15 -18.93 12.19
C GLY A 35 -9.97 -18.43 11.36
N PHE A 36 -8.94 -17.93 12.05
CA PHE A 36 -7.65 -17.58 11.45
C PHE A 36 -6.59 -18.54 11.99
N SER A 37 -5.81 -19.15 11.10
CA SER A 37 -4.59 -19.85 11.47
C SER A 37 -3.49 -18.85 11.85
N GLU A 38 -2.44 -19.31 12.53
CA GLU A 38 -1.25 -18.48 12.83
C GLU A 38 -0.63 -17.89 11.55
N THR A 39 -0.57 -18.70 10.49
CA THR A 39 -0.12 -18.26 9.16
C THR A 39 -1.03 -17.19 8.54
N ASP A 40 -2.35 -17.26 8.77
CA ASP A 40 -3.26 -16.21 8.30
C ASP A 40 -3.00 -14.89 9.04
N PHE A 41 -2.72 -14.93 10.34
CA PHE A 41 -2.38 -13.74 11.12
C PHE A 41 -1.11 -13.07 10.60
N GLU A 42 -0.04 -13.84 10.45
CA GLU A 42 1.25 -13.34 9.94
C GLU A 42 1.09 -12.72 8.55
N ARG A 43 0.39 -13.41 7.65
CA ARG A 43 0.13 -12.91 6.29
C ARG A 43 -0.69 -11.63 6.29
N ILE A 44 -1.76 -11.56 7.07
CA ILE A 44 -2.65 -10.38 7.13
C ILE A 44 -1.91 -9.17 7.72
N LYS A 45 -1.08 -9.38 8.74
CA LYS A 45 -0.27 -8.29 9.32
C LYS A 45 0.78 -7.79 8.34
N LEU A 46 1.51 -8.69 7.67
CA LEU A 46 2.48 -8.31 6.64
C LEU A 46 1.82 -7.52 5.50
N ASP A 47 0.70 -8.01 4.96
CA ASP A 47 -0.03 -7.35 3.87
C ASP A 47 -0.53 -5.95 4.28
N SER A 48 -0.97 -5.79 5.54
CA SER A 48 -1.37 -4.50 6.09
C SER A 48 -0.17 -3.55 6.25
N ASP A 49 0.98 -4.04 6.70
CA ASP A 49 2.20 -3.24 6.87
C ASP A 49 2.76 -2.80 5.50
N ASP A 50 2.73 -3.70 4.51
CA ASP A 50 3.15 -3.41 3.13
C ASP A 50 2.21 -2.37 2.46
N GLU A 51 0.89 -2.45 2.69
CA GLU A 51 -0.07 -1.44 2.21
C GLU A 51 0.24 -0.05 2.81
N ILE A 52 0.49 0.02 4.13
CA ILE A 52 0.87 1.26 4.82
C ILE A 52 2.16 1.82 4.21
N ALA A 53 3.21 1.01 4.13
CA ALA A 53 4.50 1.42 3.57
C ALA A 53 4.37 1.92 2.13
N GLY A 54 3.55 1.25 1.31
CA GLY A 54 3.25 1.71 -0.06
C GLY A 54 2.55 3.06 -0.10
N THR A 55 1.59 3.31 0.79
CA THR A 55 0.89 4.60 0.87
C THR A 55 1.79 5.74 1.37
N GLU A 56 2.68 5.46 2.32
CA GLU A 56 3.69 6.42 2.81
C GLU A 56 4.67 6.77 1.70
N LEU A 57 5.22 5.77 1.00
CA LEU A 57 6.13 5.97 -0.13
C LEU A 57 5.51 6.87 -1.22
N VAL A 58 4.25 6.59 -1.62
CA VAL A 58 3.55 7.42 -2.61
C VAL A 58 3.29 8.84 -2.10
N SER A 59 3.03 9.00 -0.81
CA SER A 59 2.85 10.32 -0.20
C SER A 59 4.14 11.14 -0.20
N GLU A 60 5.28 10.52 0.14
CA GLU A 60 6.60 11.15 0.07
C GLU A 60 6.96 11.56 -1.38
N ILE A 61 6.69 10.69 -2.35
CA ILE A 61 6.88 10.98 -3.77
C ILE A 61 6.05 12.18 -4.19
N LYS A 62 4.77 12.21 -3.80
CA LYS A 62 3.86 13.31 -4.10
C LYS A 62 4.37 14.62 -3.52
N GLU A 63 4.86 14.61 -2.28
CA GLU A 63 5.48 15.79 -1.65
C GLU A 63 6.72 16.24 -2.42
N LYS A 64 7.60 15.30 -2.80
CA LYS A 64 8.83 15.58 -3.54
C LYS A 64 8.57 16.16 -4.94
N MET A 65 7.57 15.64 -5.65
CA MET A 65 7.19 16.13 -6.98
C MET A 65 6.46 17.47 -6.92
N GLY A 66 5.79 17.79 -5.80
CA GLY A 66 5.09 19.05 -5.62
C GLY A 66 4.11 19.33 -6.77
N ASP A 67 4.29 20.48 -7.43
CA ASP A 67 3.43 20.89 -8.54
C ASP A 67 3.57 20.01 -9.79
N LEU A 68 4.63 19.19 -9.90
CA LEU A 68 4.82 18.25 -11.01
C LEU A 68 4.07 16.93 -10.79
N TRP A 69 3.51 16.69 -9.60
CA TRP A 69 2.68 15.52 -9.36
C TRP A 69 1.43 15.58 -10.26
N PRO A 70 1.19 14.57 -11.10
CA PRO A 70 0.05 14.55 -12.01
C PRO A 70 -1.23 14.23 -11.22
N ASP A 71 -1.77 15.21 -10.50
CA ASP A 71 -2.98 15.03 -9.70
C ASP A 71 -4.13 14.57 -10.61
N LYS A 72 -4.70 13.41 -10.29
CA LYS A 72 -5.75 12.74 -11.08
C LYS A 72 -5.35 12.45 -12.53
N GLY A 73 -4.05 12.35 -12.82
CA GLY A 73 -3.53 12.01 -14.14
C GLY A 73 -3.49 13.17 -15.14
N TYR A 74 -3.61 14.42 -14.68
CA TYR A 74 -3.53 15.60 -15.54
C TYR A 74 -2.23 16.37 -15.28
N ILE A 75 -1.58 16.81 -16.36
CA ILE A 75 -0.47 17.77 -16.33
C ILE A 75 -0.65 18.78 -17.46
N GLU A 76 -0.26 20.03 -17.22
CA GLU A 76 -0.21 21.04 -18.26
C GLU A 76 0.80 20.64 -19.32
N HIS A 77 0.46 20.87 -20.60
CA HIS A 77 1.32 20.45 -21.72
C HIS A 77 2.74 21.02 -21.61
N GLU A 78 2.87 22.27 -21.17
CA GLU A 78 4.13 22.99 -20.98
C GLU A 78 5.05 22.32 -19.94
N ARG A 79 4.47 21.54 -19.02
CA ARG A 79 5.16 20.88 -17.91
C ARG A 79 5.23 19.38 -18.09
N TYR A 80 4.78 18.86 -19.24
CA TYR A 80 4.72 17.43 -19.53
C TYR A 80 6.11 16.79 -19.49
N ASP A 81 7.09 17.40 -20.17
CA ASP A 81 8.46 16.88 -20.22
C ASP A 81 9.13 16.91 -18.84
N ASP A 82 8.93 17.98 -18.08
CA ASP A 82 9.43 18.12 -16.71
C ASP A 82 8.79 17.10 -15.75
N CYS A 83 7.48 16.89 -15.88
CA CYS A 83 6.75 15.89 -15.10
C CYS A 83 7.23 14.48 -15.43
N LYS A 84 7.44 14.18 -16.72
CA LYS A 84 7.97 12.89 -17.16
C LYS A 84 9.37 12.63 -16.62
N ALA A 85 10.28 13.61 -16.70
CA ALA A 85 11.61 13.48 -16.13
C ALA A 85 11.58 13.24 -14.61
N ALA A 86 10.71 13.95 -13.88
CA ALA A 86 10.51 13.74 -12.45
C ALA A 86 9.95 12.34 -12.12
N LEU A 87 9.01 11.83 -12.93
CA LEU A 87 8.47 10.47 -12.78
C LEU A 87 9.53 9.40 -13.04
N ASP A 88 10.43 9.60 -14.00
CA ASP A 88 11.55 8.69 -14.27
C ASP A 88 12.54 8.66 -13.08
N GLU A 89 12.86 9.82 -12.49
CA GLU A 89 13.69 9.87 -11.28
C GLU A 89 13.03 9.19 -10.08
N VAL A 90 11.71 9.34 -9.93
CA VAL A 90 10.92 8.70 -8.88
C VAL A 90 10.89 7.19 -9.08
N LYS A 91 10.71 6.71 -10.31
CA LYS A 91 10.78 5.28 -10.65
C LYS A 91 12.11 4.69 -10.17
N ASP A 92 13.23 5.33 -10.49
CA ASP A 92 14.54 4.83 -10.08
C ASP A 92 14.70 4.75 -8.55
N GLN A 93 14.15 5.72 -7.81
CA GLN A 93 14.15 5.72 -6.35
C GLN A 93 13.27 4.61 -5.76
N ILE A 94 12.06 4.40 -6.31
CA ILE A 94 11.18 3.29 -5.90
C ILE A 94 11.90 1.96 -6.09
N LEU A 95 12.54 1.78 -7.24
CA LEU A 95 13.28 0.55 -7.54
C LEU A 95 14.48 0.36 -6.61
N GLU A 96 15.18 1.42 -6.23
CA GLU A 96 16.31 1.34 -5.28
C GLU A 96 15.85 1.01 -3.85
N GLN A 97 14.63 1.40 -3.48
CA GLN A 97 14.08 1.10 -2.15
C GLN A 97 13.40 -0.29 -2.08
N LEU A 98 12.72 -0.72 -3.14
CA LEU A 98 11.91 -1.94 -3.13
C LEU A 98 12.60 -3.18 -3.72
N ALA A 99 13.53 -3.02 -4.65
CA ALA A 99 14.22 -4.17 -5.22
C ALA A 99 15.44 -4.53 -4.35
N GLU A 100 15.40 -5.70 -3.74
CA GLU A 100 16.54 -6.23 -2.97
C GLU A 100 17.61 -6.83 -3.89
N THR A 101 17.21 -7.21 -5.11
CA THR A 101 18.08 -7.86 -6.10
C THR A 101 18.01 -7.20 -7.48
N ASP A 102 19.10 -7.35 -8.25
CA ASP A 102 19.14 -6.93 -9.65
C ASP A 102 18.07 -7.63 -10.51
N GLN A 103 17.67 -8.86 -10.13
CA GLN A 103 16.61 -9.61 -10.80
C GLN A 103 15.25 -8.95 -10.57
N GLU A 104 14.90 -8.63 -9.33
CA GLU A 104 13.64 -7.93 -9.01
C GLU A 104 13.61 -6.56 -9.67
N LYS A 105 14.71 -5.82 -9.64
CA LYS A 105 14.81 -4.53 -10.33
C LYS A 105 14.50 -4.66 -11.82
N ALA A 106 15.04 -5.69 -12.47
CA ALA A 106 14.75 -5.97 -13.88
C ALA A 106 13.29 -6.39 -14.13
N GLU A 107 12.67 -7.15 -13.22
CA GLU A 107 11.25 -7.52 -13.31
C GLU A 107 10.34 -6.29 -13.15
N TYR A 108 10.59 -5.43 -12.16
CA TYR A 108 9.83 -4.20 -12.00
C TYR A 108 9.96 -3.27 -13.20
N GLN A 109 11.17 -3.13 -13.77
CA GLN A 109 11.35 -2.36 -15.01
C GLN A 109 10.55 -2.95 -16.17
N ARG A 110 10.54 -4.28 -16.32
CA ARG A 110 9.81 -4.97 -17.39
C ARG A 110 8.30 -4.78 -17.31
N TYR A 111 7.73 -4.71 -16.11
CA TYR A 111 6.29 -4.55 -15.90
C TYR A 111 5.89 -3.11 -15.60
N TRP A 112 6.81 -2.14 -15.74
CA TRP A 112 6.52 -0.74 -15.46
C TRP A 112 5.41 -0.25 -16.41
N PRO A 113 4.26 0.20 -15.91
CA PRO A 113 3.07 0.42 -16.73
C PRO A 113 3.08 1.72 -17.56
N PHE A 114 4.12 2.55 -17.42
CA PHE A 114 4.17 3.91 -17.95
C PHE A 114 5.32 4.18 -18.95
N GLU A 115 5.90 3.13 -19.55
CA GLU A 115 6.86 3.28 -20.67
C GLU A 115 6.20 3.48 -22.03
#